data_AF-A0A0R2HBG2-F1
#
_entry.id   AF-A0A0R2HBG2-F1
#
_cell.length_a   1.000
_cell.length_b   1.000
_cell.length_c   1.000
_cell.angle_alpha   90.00
_cell.angle_beta   90.00
_cell.angle_gamma   90.00
#
_symmetry.space_group_name_H-M   'P 1'
#
loop_
_entity.id
_entity.type
_entity.pdbx_description
1 polymer ?
#
loop_
_entity_poly.entity_id
_entity_poly.type
_entity_poly.pdbx_seq_one_letter_code
_entity_poly.pdbx_strand_id
1 'polypeptide(L)'
;MRGKKWLVFITGLLTVLSIIVVLVISKNQCSKVYDISLAIFGSSILGLIMSLIEYFFEKRLAMEKFISSSTVYIDAFLKIKPLCFDQPLDLILRNMNEFQSDERRIARNELKKWLKENGKDDSEKNCDHVIETAKNSFKQYINNLEKILEISFNELDFSYGNLDFIFNKNVRNDLAYKDIYLRIEDMIDLLKRYQIHFDYLKSGEGSFRQCCKLIVDINNKLFVMKKDDNCICIYNVFVEKLINSTNEFWGLYSKEPVKDIEPLLVFSKNEYTSKK
;
A
#
# COMPACT_ATOMS: atom_id res chain seq x y z
N MET A 1 -1.49 -5.86 23.96
CA MET A 1 -1.87 -4.45 24.19
C MET A 1 -3.02 -4.25 25.19
N ARG A 2 -4.26 -4.71 24.94
CA ARG A 2 -5.44 -4.41 25.82
C ARG A 2 -5.21 -4.69 27.32
N GLY A 3 -4.62 -5.83 27.67
CA GLY A 3 -4.32 -6.17 29.07
C GLY A 3 -3.31 -5.24 29.72
N LYS A 4 -2.22 -4.89 29.03
CA LYS A 4 -1.20 -3.97 29.55
C LYS A 4 -1.70 -2.54 29.66
N LYS A 5 -2.66 -2.13 28.82
CA LYS A 5 -3.33 -0.83 29.01
C LYS A 5 -4.04 -0.74 30.35
N TRP A 6 -4.80 -1.78 30.70
CA TRP A 6 -5.50 -1.85 31.98
C TRP A 6 -4.50 -1.88 33.14
N LEU A 7 -3.38 -2.59 32.98
CA LEU A 7 -2.30 -2.58 33.97
C LEU A 7 -1.79 -1.16 34.22
N VAL A 8 -1.42 -0.41 33.17
CA VAL A 8 -0.97 0.99 33.29
C VAL A 8 -2.02 1.89 33.93
N PHE A 9 -3.30 1.69 33.59
CA PHE A 9 -4.39 2.48 34.16
C PHE A 9 -4.57 2.21 35.66
N ILE A 10 -4.54 0.94 36.06
CA ILE A 10 -4.70 0.51 37.46
C ILE A 10 -3.50 0.96 38.30
N THR A 11 -2.28 0.75 37.82
CA THR A 11 -1.06 1.20 38.52
C THR A 11 -1.00 2.72 38.61
N GLY A 12 -1.41 3.42 37.54
CA GLY A 12 -1.64 4.87 37.52
C GLY A 12 -2.56 5.33 38.64
N LEU A 13 -3.76 4.77 38.73
CA LEU A 13 -4.72 5.13 39.77
C LEU A 13 -4.18 4.84 41.18
N LEU A 14 -3.50 3.71 41.37
CA LEU A 14 -2.91 3.34 42.65
C LEU A 14 -1.81 4.33 43.09
N THR A 15 -1.00 4.83 42.16
CA THR A 15 0.00 5.87 42.46
C THR A 15 -0.64 7.21 42.84
N VAL A 16 -1.75 7.60 42.19
CA VAL A 16 -2.45 8.85 42.54
C VAL A 16 -3.04 8.74 43.96
N LEU A 17 -3.63 7.60 44.31
CA LEU A 17 -4.15 7.37 45.65
C LEU A 17 -3.04 7.37 46.71
N SER A 18 -1.90 6.74 46.43
CA SER A 18 -0.78 6.72 47.37
C SER A 18 -0.19 8.12 47.59
N ILE A 19 -0.13 8.97 46.55
CA ILE A 19 0.26 10.39 46.67
C ILE A 19 -0.70 11.15 47.59
N ILE A 20 -2.02 10.98 47.41
CA ILE A 20 -3.02 11.67 48.23
C ILE A 20 -2.86 11.29 49.71
N VAL A 21 -2.65 10.00 50.00
CA VAL A 21 -2.44 9.49 51.35
C VAL A 21 -1.19 10.11 51.99
N VAL A 22 -0.07 10.19 51.26
CA VAL A 22 1.16 10.84 51.73
C VAL A 22 0.92 12.34 52.04
N LEU A 23 0.19 13.05 51.17
CA LEU A 23 -0.12 14.47 51.35
C LEU A 23 -1.05 14.76 52.54
N VAL A 24 -1.97 13.85 52.85
CA VAL A 24 -2.84 13.99 54.04
C VAL A 24 -2.05 13.70 55.32
N ILE A 25 -1.21 12.67 55.32
CA ILE A 25 -0.46 12.25 56.51
C ILE A 25 0.66 13.24 56.85
N SER A 26 1.29 13.86 55.85
CA SER A 26 2.34 14.87 56.06
C SER A 26 1.86 16.08 56.86
N LYS A 27 0.55 16.38 56.83
CA LYS A 27 -0.05 17.46 57.63
C LYS A 27 -0.22 17.10 59.12
N ASN A 28 -0.27 15.81 59.47
CA ASN A 28 -0.62 15.34 60.82
C ASN A 28 0.59 14.95 61.71
N GLN A 29 1.84 15.22 61.29
CA GLN A 29 3.09 15.04 62.08
C GLN A 29 3.34 13.64 62.68
N CYS A 30 2.70 12.57 62.19
CA CYS A 30 2.96 11.19 62.66
C CYS A 30 4.19 10.56 61.97
N SER A 31 5.35 10.52 62.63
CA SER A 31 6.62 10.06 62.01
C SER A 31 6.59 8.63 61.48
N LYS A 32 6.09 7.65 62.25
CA LYS A 32 6.10 6.23 61.85
C LYS A 32 5.15 5.92 60.69
N VAL A 33 4.00 6.59 60.63
CA VAL A 33 2.98 6.37 59.59
C VAL A 33 3.42 7.00 58.28
N TYR A 34 4.14 8.13 58.36
CA TYR A 34 4.74 8.76 57.20
C TYR A 34 5.74 7.84 56.49
N ASP A 35 6.65 7.19 57.22
CA ASP A 35 7.66 6.29 56.63
C ASP A 35 7.00 5.10 55.89
N ILE A 36 5.95 4.52 56.48
CA ILE A 36 5.17 3.44 55.84
C ILE A 36 4.49 3.94 54.57
N SER A 37 3.87 5.13 54.62
CA SER A 37 3.21 5.72 53.46
C SER A 37 4.19 6.04 52.32
N LEU A 38 5.40 6.49 52.65
CA LEU A 38 6.47 6.78 51.71
C LEU A 38 6.97 5.49 51.02
N ALA A 39 7.08 4.39 51.77
CA ALA A 39 7.44 3.08 51.22
C ALA A 39 6.38 2.57 50.23
N ILE A 40 5.08 2.67 50.58
CA ILE A 40 3.96 2.29 49.70
C ILE A 40 3.98 3.13 48.42
N PHE A 41 4.23 4.45 48.55
CA PHE A 41 4.35 5.34 47.41
C PHE A 41 5.52 4.93 46.49
N GLY A 42 6.70 4.69 47.06
CA GLY A 42 7.88 4.22 46.31
C GLY A 42 7.62 2.92 45.53
N SER A 43 6.99 1.93 46.17
CA SER A 43 6.61 0.68 45.51
C SER A 43 5.59 0.89 44.39
N SER A 44 4.61 1.78 44.60
CA SER A 44 3.59 2.09 43.58
C SER A 44 4.19 2.76 42.34
N ILE A 45 5.13 3.71 42.52
CA ILE A 45 5.82 4.36 41.40
C ILE A 45 6.64 3.35 40.60
N LEU A 46 7.38 2.47 41.29
CA LEU A 46 8.18 1.46 40.60
C LEU A 46 7.30 0.53 39.75
N GLY A 47 6.15 0.12 40.29
CA GLY A 47 5.15 -0.66 39.56
C GLY A 47 4.58 0.09 38.35
N LEU A 48 4.34 1.39 38.48
CA LEU A 48 3.90 2.25 37.37
C LEU A 48 4.96 2.31 36.27
N ILE A 49 6.22 2.55 36.62
CA ILE A 49 7.34 2.61 35.66
C ILE A 49 7.45 1.29 34.91
N MET A 50 7.44 0.15 35.62
CA MET A 50 7.48 -1.17 34.97
C MET A 50 6.30 -1.39 34.03
N SER A 51 5.08 -1.04 34.45
CA SER A 51 3.90 -1.16 33.59
C SER A 51 3.98 -0.27 32.33
N LEU A 52 4.57 0.92 32.44
CA LEU A 52 4.78 1.82 31.30
C LEU A 52 5.81 1.25 30.33
N ILE A 53 6.92 0.71 30.83
CA ILE A 53 7.96 0.07 30.01
C ILE A 53 7.36 -1.10 29.22
N GLU A 54 6.60 -1.98 29.87
CA GLU A 54 5.92 -3.09 29.21
C GLU A 54 4.94 -2.61 28.15
N TYR A 55 4.18 -1.55 28.44
CA TYR A 55 3.26 -0.96 27.47
C TYR A 55 3.99 -0.43 26.23
N PHE A 56 5.09 0.32 26.40
CA PHE A 56 5.86 0.85 25.27
C PHE A 56 6.52 -0.26 24.46
N PHE A 57 6.99 -1.32 25.12
CA PHE A 57 7.55 -2.49 24.44
C PHE A 57 6.49 -3.21 23.61
N GLU A 58 5.31 -3.52 24.18
CA GLU A 58 4.21 -4.12 23.42
C GLU A 58 3.72 -3.23 22.28
N LYS A 59 3.68 -1.91 22.50
CA LYS A 59 3.30 -0.95 21.47
C LYS A 59 4.25 -1.03 20.28
N ARG A 60 5.56 -1.05 20.53
CA ARG A 60 6.57 -1.18 19.48
C ARG A 60 6.41 -2.49 18.70
N LEU A 61 6.25 -3.61 19.39
CA LEU A 61 6.03 -4.91 18.74
C LEU A 61 4.77 -4.94 17.86
N ALA A 62 3.67 -4.31 18.31
CA ALA A 62 2.46 -4.22 17.51
C ALA A 62 2.66 -3.39 16.23
N MET A 63 3.41 -2.29 16.33
CA MET A 63 3.76 -1.45 15.18
C MET A 63 4.69 -2.14 14.21
N GLU A 64 5.71 -2.85 14.70
CA GLU A 64 6.63 -3.66 13.87
C GLU A 64 5.87 -4.71 13.06
N LYS A 65 4.92 -5.42 13.71
CA LYS A 65 4.07 -6.40 13.01
C LYS A 65 3.21 -5.73 11.93
N PHE A 66 2.58 -4.60 12.24
CA PHE A 66 1.74 -3.88 11.28
C PHE A 66 2.55 -3.38 10.07
N ILE A 67 3.74 -2.84 10.31
CA ILE A 67 4.65 -2.40 9.25
C ILE A 67 5.10 -3.59 8.41
N SER A 68 5.54 -4.68 9.06
CA SER A 68 5.95 -5.90 8.37
C SER A 68 4.84 -6.45 7.47
N SER A 69 3.59 -6.49 7.95
CA SER A 69 2.44 -6.89 7.12
C SER A 69 2.17 -5.91 5.98
N SER A 70 2.31 -4.59 6.23
CA SER A 70 2.13 -3.56 5.20
C SER A 70 3.20 -3.63 4.11
N THR A 71 4.46 -3.92 4.48
CA THR A 71 5.58 -4.01 3.54
C THR A 71 5.43 -5.16 2.55
N VAL A 72 4.78 -6.25 2.94
CA VAL A 72 4.48 -7.37 2.02
C VAL A 72 3.62 -6.87 0.85
N TYR A 73 2.62 -6.02 1.11
CA TYR A 73 1.81 -5.42 0.07
C TYR A 73 2.60 -4.41 -0.77
N ILE A 74 3.40 -3.55 -0.13
CA ILE A 74 4.28 -2.61 -0.84
C ILE A 74 5.17 -3.36 -1.84
N ASP A 75 5.80 -4.46 -1.42
CA ASP A 75 6.65 -5.30 -2.26
C ASP A 75 5.89 -5.95 -3.41
N ALA A 76 4.66 -6.39 -3.15
CA ALA A 76 3.80 -6.98 -4.17
C ALA A 76 3.40 -5.95 -5.24
N PHE A 77 3.01 -4.74 -4.84
CA PHE A 77 2.67 -3.65 -5.77
C PHE A 77 3.89 -3.12 -6.53
N LEU A 78 5.09 -3.15 -5.95
CA LEU A 78 6.34 -2.79 -6.63
C LEU A 78 6.71 -3.76 -7.77
N LYS A 79 6.30 -5.03 -7.67
CA LYS A 79 6.55 -6.03 -8.72
C LYS A 79 5.68 -5.82 -9.97
N ILE A 80 4.62 -5.01 -9.88
CA ILE A 80 3.79 -4.67 -11.04
C ILE A 80 4.59 -3.75 -11.96
N LYS A 81 4.71 -4.14 -13.22
CA LYS A 81 5.28 -3.29 -14.27
C LYS A 81 4.17 -2.44 -14.92
N PRO A 82 4.43 -1.16 -15.23
CA PRO A 82 3.46 -0.32 -15.91
C PRO A 82 3.20 -0.81 -17.33
N LEU A 83 1.96 -0.66 -17.80
CA LEU A 83 1.62 -0.92 -19.20
C LEU A 83 2.14 0.22 -20.07
N CYS A 84 3.21 -0.07 -20.81
CA CYS A 84 3.83 0.85 -21.74
C CYS A 84 3.78 0.23 -23.13
N PHE A 85 3.05 0.89 -24.04
CA PHE A 85 3.02 0.52 -25.44
C PHE A 85 3.58 1.65 -26.28
N ASP A 86 4.25 1.30 -27.37
CA ASP A 86 4.72 2.28 -28.34
C ASP A 86 3.55 2.86 -29.15
N GLN A 87 2.53 2.04 -29.41
CA GLN A 87 1.34 2.42 -30.15
C GLN A 87 0.29 3.05 -29.21
N PRO A 88 -0.57 3.92 -29.74
CA PRO A 88 -1.72 4.42 -29.00
C PRO A 88 -2.57 3.28 -28.44
N LEU A 89 -2.90 3.36 -27.15
CA LEU A 89 -3.66 2.32 -26.45
C LEU A 89 -5.01 2.03 -27.11
N ASP A 90 -5.74 3.06 -27.53
CA ASP A 90 -7.03 2.90 -28.20
C ASP A 90 -6.93 2.10 -29.51
N LEU A 91 -5.82 2.28 -30.24
CA LEU A 91 -5.55 1.58 -31.49
C LEU A 91 -5.27 0.09 -31.24
N ILE A 92 -4.51 -0.21 -30.19
CA ILE A 92 -4.26 -1.57 -29.72
C ILE A 92 -5.58 -2.23 -29.31
N LEU A 93 -6.39 -1.57 -28.47
CA LEU A 93 -7.66 -2.09 -27.97
C LEU A 93 -8.66 -2.37 -29.09
N ARG A 94 -8.73 -1.51 -30.11
CA ARG A 94 -9.56 -1.76 -31.30
C ARG A 94 -9.12 -3.03 -32.02
N ASN A 95 -7.81 -3.19 -32.25
CA ASN A 95 -7.28 -4.36 -32.95
C ASN A 95 -7.38 -5.68 -32.14
N MET A 96 -7.57 -5.58 -30.81
CA MET A 96 -7.77 -6.73 -29.93
C MET A 96 -9.21 -7.21 -29.85
N ASN A 97 -10.18 -6.44 -30.35
CA ASN A 97 -11.59 -6.81 -30.27
C ASN A 97 -11.93 -7.98 -31.20
N GLU A 98 -12.86 -8.81 -30.75
CA GLU A 98 -13.56 -9.80 -31.56
C GLU A 98 -14.65 -9.10 -32.37
N PHE A 99 -14.22 -8.27 -33.32
CA PHE A 99 -15.12 -7.54 -34.20
C PHE A 99 -15.67 -8.44 -35.33
N GLN A 100 -16.80 -8.02 -35.92
CA GLN A 100 -17.19 -8.47 -37.25
C GLN A 100 -16.10 -8.11 -38.29
N SER A 101 -16.07 -8.80 -39.43
CA SER A 101 -14.98 -8.72 -40.42
C SER A 101 -14.61 -7.30 -40.86
N ASP A 102 -15.60 -6.41 -41.00
CA ASP A 102 -15.42 -5.07 -41.54
C ASP A 102 -14.77 -4.10 -40.55
N GLU A 103 -15.24 -4.08 -39.30
CA GLU A 103 -14.64 -3.28 -38.22
C GLU A 103 -13.21 -3.74 -37.91
N ARG A 104 -12.96 -5.05 -37.99
CA ARG A 104 -11.61 -5.61 -37.86
C ARG A 104 -10.69 -5.09 -38.96
N ARG A 105 -11.16 -5.04 -40.20
CA ARG A 105 -10.41 -4.52 -41.35
C ARG A 105 -10.10 -3.03 -41.19
N ILE A 106 -11.05 -2.24 -40.69
CA ILE A 106 -10.87 -0.81 -40.43
C ILE A 106 -9.79 -0.60 -39.37
N ALA A 107 -9.93 -1.24 -38.20
CA ALA A 107 -8.94 -1.15 -37.11
C ALA A 107 -7.54 -1.57 -37.57
N ARG A 108 -7.46 -2.58 -38.43
CA ARG A 108 -6.19 -3.08 -38.98
C ARG A 108 -5.54 -2.08 -39.93
N ASN A 109 -6.32 -1.46 -40.80
CA ASN A 109 -5.83 -0.43 -41.72
C ASN A 109 -5.36 0.82 -40.95
N GLU A 110 -6.05 1.20 -39.87
CA GLU A 110 -5.61 2.28 -38.97
C GLU A 110 -4.25 1.95 -38.33
N LEU A 111 -4.03 0.70 -37.90
CA LEU A 111 -2.76 0.28 -37.31
C LEU A 111 -1.61 0.33 -38.32
N LYS A 112 -1.84 -0.19 -39.54
CA LYS A 112 -0.85 -0.13 -40.61
C LYS A 112 -0.48 1.31 -40.97
N LYS A 113 -1.49 2.17 -41.08
CA LYS A 113 -1.29 3.59 -41.35
C LYS A 113 -0.41 4.23 -40.28
N TRP A 114 -0.70 4.00 -39.01
CA TRP A 114 0.11 4.53 -37.90
C TRP A 114 1.55 4.00 -37.94
N LEU A 115 1.75 2.70 -38.16
CA LEU A 115 3.08 2.10 -38.26
C LEU A 115 3.90 2.74 -39.38
N LYS A 116 3.29 2.90 -40.56
CA LYS A 116 3.92 3.53 -41.72
C LYS A 116 4.29 4.99 -41.46
N GLU A 117 3.39 5.76 -40.84
CA GLU A 117 3.64 7.16 -40.47
C GLU A 117 4.79 7.30 -39.46
N ASN A 118 5.01 6.29 -38.62
CA ASN A 118 6.08 6.23 -37.63
C ASN A 118 7.36 5.54 -38.14
N GLY A 119 7.47 5.25 -39.44
CA GLY A 119 8.64 4.58 -40.04
C GLY A 119 8.86 3.14 -39.57
N LYS A 120 7.82 2.48 -39.04
CA LYS A 120 7.83 1.08 -38.61
C LYS A 120 7.29 0.17 -39.72
N ASP A 121 7.68 -1.10 -39.70
CA ASP A 121 7.18 -2.12 -40.64
C ASP A 121 5.65 -2.24 -40.54
N ASP A 122 4.92 -2.00 -41.65
CA ASP A 122 3.46 -2.09 -41.72
C ASP A 122 2.97 -3.43 -42.29
N SER A 123 3.88 -4.41 -42.40
CA SER A 123 3.54 -5.78 -42.81
C SER A 123 2.48 -6.40 -41.91
N GLU A 124 1.68 -7.31 -42.49
CA GLU A 124 0.65 -8.04 -41.73
C GLU A 124 1.26 -8.80 -40.55
N LYS A 125 2.45 -9.40 -40.78
CA LYS A 125 3.19 -10.14 -39.77
C LYS A 125 3.61 -9.26 -38.59
N ASN A 126 4.09 -8.04 -38.85
CA ASN A 126 4.42 -7.12 -37.76
C ASN A 126 3.18 -6.64 -37.02
N CYS A 127 2.08 -6.36 -37.74
CA CYS A 127 0.83 -5.99 -37.10
C CYS A 127 0.30 -7.10 -36.18
N ASP A 128 0.41 -8.39 -36.57
CA ASP A 128 0.07 -9.53 -35.71
C ASP A 128 0.98 -9.60 -34.49
N HIS A 129 2.28 -9.45 -34.70
CA HIS A 129 3.27 -9.46 -33.63
C HIS A 129 3.01 -8.35 -32.60
N VAL A 130 2.68 -7.13 -33.03
CA VAL A 130 2.35 -6.00 -32.14
C VAL A 130 1.15 -6.33 -31.26
N ILE A 131 0.09 -6.86 -31.85
CA ILE A 131 -1.14 -7.20 -31.11
C ILE A 131 -0.91 -8.36 -30.16
N GLU A 132 -0.20 -9.41 -30.60
CA GLU A 132 0.10 -10.57 -29.75
C GLU A 132 1.00 -10.18 -28.58
N THR A 133 2.04 -9.36 -28.83
CA THR A 133 2.90 -8.79 -27.78
C THR A 133 2.06 -8.05 -26.74
N ALA A 134 1.17 -7.17 -27.20
CA ALA A 134 0.34 -6.40 -26.30
C ALA A 134 -0.67 -7.27 -25.52
N LYS A 135 -1.25 -8.31 -26.14
CA LYS A 135 -2.10 -9.29 -25.45
C LYS A 135 -1.33 -10.00 -24.33
N ASN A 136 -0.09 -10.39 -24.60
CA ASN A 136 0.77 -11.04 -23.61
C ASN A 136 1.12 -10.09 -22.47
N SER A 137 1.37 -8.80 -22.73
CA SER A 137 1.54 -7.79 -21.68
C SER A 137 0.30 -7.65 -20.79
N PHE A 138 -0.90 -7.62 -21.36
CA PHE A 138 -2.15 -7.60 -20.58
C PHE A 138 -2.32 -8.85 -19.72
N LYS A 139 -2.10 -10.05 -20.29
CA LYS A 139 -2.16 -11.32 -19.54
C LYS A 139 -1.16 -11.36 -18.40
N GLN A 140 0.08 -10.92 -18.64
CA GLN A 140 1.10 -10.83 -17.60
C GLN A 140 0.70 -9.85 -16.49
N TYR A 141 0.08 -8.73 -16.86
CA TYR A 141 -0.44 -7.76 -15.89
C TYR A 141 -1.51 -8.38 -15.00
N ILE A 142 -2.51 -9.08 -15.59
CA ILE A 142 -3.55 -9.81 -14.83
C ILE A 142 -2.90 -10.78 -13.85
N ASN A 143 -1.97 -11.62 -14.32
CA ASN A 143 -1.30 -12.60 -13.46
C ASN A 143 -0.55 -11.94 -12.29
N ASN A 144 0.02 -10.74 -12.49
CA ASN A 144 0.66 -10.00 -11.41
C ASN A 144 -0.34 -9.43 -10.41
N LEU A 145 -1.52 -8.99 -10.86
CA LEU A 145 -2.60 -8.54 -9.97
C LEU A 145 -3.16 -9.71 -9.14
N GLU A 146 -3.31 -10.88 -9.75
CA GLU A 146 -3.81 -12.08 -9.05
C GLU A 146 -2.85 -12.54 -7.94
N LYS A 147 -1.54 -12.46 -8.18
CA LYS A 147 -0.53 -12.70 -7.13
C LYS A 147 -0.67 -11.79 -5.91
N ILE A 148 -1.23 -10.59 -6.07
CA ILE A 148 -1.52 -9.71 -4.92
C ILE A 148 -2.73 -10.24 -4.16
N LEU A 149 -3.75 -10.73 -4.86
CA LEU A 149 -4.95 -11.30 -4.26
C LEU A 149 -4.70 -12.63 -3.53
N GLU A 150 -3.63 -13.34 -3.88
CA GLU A 150 -3.14 -14.52 -3.14
C GLU A 150 -2.57 -14.16 -1.75
N ILE A 151 -2.20 -12.90 -1.52
CA ILE A 151 -1.67 -12.45 -0.23
C ILE A 151 -2.81 -12.32 0.78
N SER A 152 -2.71 -13.05 1.89
CA SER A 152 -3.69 -13.03 2.97
C SER A 152 -3.82 -11.65 3.62
N PHE A 153 -4.96 -10.99 3.40
CA PHE A 153 -5.28 -9.72 4.05
C PHE A 153 -5.48 -9.85 5.57
N ASN A 154 -5.72 -11.07 6.05
CA ASN A 154 -5.95 -11.34 7.47
C ASN A 154 -4.75 -10.95 8.35
N GLU A 155 -3.52 -11.03 7.83
CA GLU A 155 -2.34 -10.63 8.60
C GLU A 155 -2.29 -9.11 8.83
N LEU A 156 -2.62 -8.34 7.80
CA LEU A 156 -2.72 -6.88 7.91
C LEU A 156 -3.90 -6.47 8.78
N ASP A 157 -5.06 -7.12 8.63
CA ASP A 157 -6.24 -6.88 9.47
C ASP A 157 -6.00 -7.20 10.94
N PHE A 158 -5.40 -8.36 11.22
CA PHE A 158 -5.06 -8.76 12.57
C PHE A 158 -4.02 -7.82 13.19
N SER A 159 -2.97 -7.46 12.46
CA SER A 159 -1.92 -6.57 12.97
C SER A 159 -2.46 -5.15 13.21
N TYR A 160 -3.31 -4.62 12.33
CA TYR A 160 -4.03 -3.37 12.55
C TYR A 160 -4.94 -3.43 13.78
N GLY A 161 -5.74 -4.49 13.93
CA GLY A 161 -6.63 -4.67 15.07
C GLY A 161 -5.90 -4.70 16.43
N ASN A 162 -4.61 -5.07 16.41
CA ASN A 162 -3.73 -5.06 17.57
C ASN A 162 -3.11 -3.70 17.91
N LEU A 163 -3.20 -2.70 17.01
CA LEU A 163 -2.78 -1.32 17.27
C LEU A 163 -3.76 -0.64 18.21
N ASP A 164 -3.64 -0.97 19.50
CA ASP A 164 -4.47 -0.39 20.53
C ASP A 164 -3.61 0.56 21.35
N PHE A 165 -3.60 1.85 21.01
CA PHE A 165 -2.75 2.84 21.68
C PHE A 165 -3.50 3.57 22.81
N ILE A 166 -2.82 3.81 23.93
CA ILE A 166 -3.29 4.72 25.00
C ILE A 166 -3.02 6.17 24.56
N PHE A 167 -1.79 6.43 24.12
CA PHE A 167 -1.30 7.73 23.63
C PHE A 167 -1.22 7.75 22.10
N ASN A 168 -1.41 8.92 21.49
CA ASN A 168 -1.34 9.12 20.03
C ASN A 168 -2.42 8.34 19.26
N LYS A 169 -3.69 8.45 19.66
CA LYS A 169 -4.82 7.81 18.95
C LYS A 169 -4.96 8.30 17.50
N ASN A 170 -4.64 9.57 17.24
CA ASN A 170 -4.69 10.14 15.90
C ASN A 170 -3.72 9.43 14.95
N VAL A 171 -2.52 9.05 15.42
CA VAL A 171 -1.56 8.26 14.63
C VAL A 171 -2.16 6.93 14.18
N ARG A 172 -2.93 6.26 15.04
CA ARG A 172 -3.63 5.03 14.66
C ARG A 172 -4.69 5.29 13.59
N ASN A 173 -5.47 6.35 13.72
CA ASN A 173 -6.60 6.61 12.82
C ASN A 173 -6.18 7.24 11.50
N ASP A 174 -5.30 8.23 11.54
CA ASP A 174 -4.90 9.00 10.37
C ASP A 174 -3.83 8.23 9.58
N LEU A 175 -2.73 7.83 10.22
CA LEU A 175 -1.63 7.16 9.53
C LEU A 175 -1.89 5.67 9.31
N ALA A 176 -2.12 4.91 10.39
CA ALA A 176 -2.24 3.45 10.26
C ALA A 176 -3.54 3.03 9.56
N TYR A 177 -4.68 3.58 9.96
CA TYR A 177 -5.97 3.21 9.38
C TYR A 177 -6.17 3.86 8.01
N LYS A 178 -6.30 5.18 7.95
CA LYS A 178 -6.69 5.88 6.73
C LYS A 178 -5.61 5.83 5.64
N ASP A 179 -4.36 6.11 5.99
CA ASP A 179 -3.33 6.29 4.97
C ASP A 179 -2.65 4.98 4.52
N ILE A 180 -2.64 3.94 5.37
CA ILE A 180 -2.03 2.63 5.08
C ILE A 180 -3.10 1.54 4.90
N TYR A 181 -3.80 1.16 5.97
CA TYR A 181 -4.71 0.00 5.97
C TYR A 181 -5.83 0.15 4.94
N LEU A 182 -6.61 1.22 5.03
CA LEU A 182 -7.76 1.48 4.16
C LEU A 182 -7.32 1.66 2.71
N ARG A 183 -6.15 2.29 2.49
CA ARG A 183 -5.57 2.45 1.15
C ARG A 183 -5.25 1.10 0.50
N ILE A 184 -4.71 0.14 1.27
CA ILE A 184 -4.45 -1.22 0.79
C ILE A 184 -5.78 -1.96 0.58
N GLU A 185 -6.69 -1.87 1.55
CA GLU A 185 -8.01 -2.50 1.52
C GLU A 185 -8.82 -2.08 0.29
N ASP A 186 -8.94 -0.78 0.04
CA ASP A 186 -9.66 -0.20 -1.11
C ASP A 186 -9.14 -0.74 -2.45
N MET A 187 -7.81 -0.88 -2.57
CA MET A 187 -7.20 -1.46 -3.77
C MET A 187 -7.45 -2.95 -3.87
N ILE A 188 -7.34 -3.71 -2.79
CA ILE A 188 -7.63 -5.15 -2.79
C ILE A 188 -9.10 -5.40 -3.15
N ASP A 189 -10.02 -4.62 -2.61
CA ASP A 189 -11.44 -4.74 -2.91
C ASP A 189 -11.79 -4.32 -4.34
N LEU A 190 -11.07 -3.34 -4.90
CA LEU A 190 -11.12 -3.07 -6.34
C LEU A 190 -10.64 -4.29 -7.16
N LEU A 191 -9.51 -4.88 -6.78
CA LEU A 191 -8.93 -6.03 -7.48
C LEU A 191 -9.86 -7.26 -7.40
N LYS A 192 -10.44 -7.56 -6.24
CA LYS A 192 -11.43 -8.64 -6.07
C LYS A 192 -12.66 -8.44 -6.94
N ARG A 193 -13.17 -7.21 -7.04
CA ARG A 193 -14.30 -6.89 -7.94
C ARG A 193 -13.94 -7.14 -9.40
N TYR A 194 -12.71 -6.81 -9.80
CA TYR A 194 -12.27 -7.00 -11.19
C TYR A 194 -11.88 -8.46 -11.49
N GLN A 195 -11.47 -9.23 -10.48
CA GLN A 195 -11.10 -10.65 -10.59
C GLN A 195 -12.21 -11.48 -11.25
N ILE A 196 -13.47 -11.22 -10.91
CA ILE A 196 -14.62 -11.90 -11.51
C ILE A 196 -14.58 -11.80 -13.05
N HIS A 197 -14.23 -10.64 -13.60
CA HIS A 197 -14.11 -10.46 -15.05
C HIS A 197 -12.92 -11.21 -15.64
N PHE A 198 -11.81 -11.31 -14.90
CA PHE A 198 -10.64 -12.07 -15.31
C PHE A 198 -10.91 -13.57 -15.32
N ASP A 199 -11.69 -14.07 -14.35
CA ASP A 199 -12.12 -15.46 -14.30
C ASP A 199 -13.03 -15.81 -15.49
N TYR A 200 -14.00 -14.95 -15.81
CA TYR A 200 -14.82 -15.12 -17.03
C TYR A 200 -13.96 -15.11 -18.30
N LEU A 201 -12.94 -14.25 -18.37
CA LEU A 201 -12.04 -14.24 -19.52
C LEU A 201 -11.27 -15.57 -19.64
N LYS A 202 -10.84 -16.15 -18.52
CA LYS A 202 -10.14 -17.45 -18.49
C LYS A 202 -11.06 -18.62 -18.85
N SER A 203 -12.35 -18.56 -18.49
CA SER A 203 -13.34 -19.58 -18.88
C SER A 203 -13.78 -19.47 -20.34
N GLY A 204 -13.39 -18.41 -21.05
CA GLY A 204 -13.78 -18.15 -22.44
C GLY A 204 -15.14 -17.49 -22.60
N GLU A 205 -15.80 -17.13 -21.50
CA GLU A 205 -17.12 -16.47 -21.49
C GLU A 205 -17.01 -14.93 -21.37
N GLY A 206 -15.82 -14.43 -21.05
CA GLY A 206 -15.56 -13.03 -20.76
C GLY A 206 -15.03 -12.21 -21.95
N SER A 207 -15.34 -10.92 -21.95
CA SER A 207 -14.85 -9.99 -22.97
C SER A 207 -13.43 -9.50 -22.66
N PHE A 208 -12.47 -9.85 -23.52
CA PHE A 208 -11.08 -9.36 -23.41
C PHE A 208 -11.01 -7.83 -23.38
N ARG A 209 -11.83 -7.16 -24.20
CA ARG A 209 -11.93 -5.69 -24.25
C ARG A 209 -12.32 -5.09 -22.91
N GLN A 210 -13.32 -5.70 -22.24
CA GLN A 210 -13.76 -5.23 -20.93
C GLN A 210 -12.62 -5.37 -19.92
N CYS A 211 -11.93 -6.52 -19.90
CA CYS A 211 -10.78 -6.75 -19.04
C CYS A 211 -9.66 -5.72 -19.28
N CYS A 212 -9.34 -5.42 -20.54
CA CYS A 212 -8.35 -4.39 -20.86
C CYS A 212 -8.71 -3.01 -20.31
N LYS A 213 -9.99 -2.60 -20.37
CA LYS A 213 -10.43 -1.33 -19.79
C LYS A 213 -10.23 -1.29 -18.27
N LEU A 214 -10.59 -2.38 -17.59
CA LEU A 214 -10.40 -2.52 -16.14
C LEU A 214 -8.92 -2.47 -15.74
N ILE A 215 -8.07 -3.14 -16.52
CA ILE A 215 -6.62 -3.12 -16.33
C ILE A 215 -6.05 -1.72 -16.53
N VAL A 216 -6.52 -0.98 -17.54
CA VAL A 216 -6.10 0.40 -17.79
C VAL A 216 -6.51 1.32 -16.64
N ASP A 217 -7.71 1.15 -16.08
CA ASP A 217 -8.13 1.86 -14.87
C ASP A 217 -7.18 1.60 -13.70
N ILE A 218 -6.83 0.34 -13.42
CA ILE A 218 -5.85 0.00 -12.38
C ILE A 218 -4.49 0.63 -12.69
N ASN A 219 -4.01 0.53 -13.93
CA ASN A 219 -2.72 1.08 -14.32
C ASN A 219 -2.65 2.59 -14.09
N ASN A 220 -3.73 3.33 -14.38
CA ASN A 220 -3.80 4.77 -14.14
C ASN A 220 -3.89 5.13 -12.65
N LYS A 221 -4.44 4.24 -11.81
CA LYS A 221 -4.45 4.41 -10.35
C LYS A 221 -3.08 4.13 -9.71
N LEU A 222 -2.36 3.15 -10.25
CA LEU A 222 -1.04 2.79 -9.76
C LEU A 222 0.05 3.74 -10.25
N PHE A 223 0.03 4.10 -11.54
CA PHE A 223 1.15 4.76 -12.22
C PHE A 223 0.80 6.15 -12.74
N VAL A 224 1.76 7.07 -12.61
CA VAL A 224 1.71 8.40 -13.24
C VAL A 224 3.00 8.64 -14.00
N MET A 225 2.87 9.17 -15.20
CA MET A 225 3.99 9.67 -15.99
C MET A 225 4.30 11.11 -15.58
N LYS A 226 5.52 11.37 -15.13
CA LYS A 226 6.03 12.73 -14.91
C LYS A 226 7.10 13.02 -15.96
N LYS A 227 7.02 14.21 -16.55
CA LYS A 227 8.06 14.73 -17.45
C LYS A 227 9.04 15.52 -16.61
N ASP A 228 10.31 15.14 -16.68
CA ASP A 228 11.42 15.89 -16.12
C ASP A 228 12.26 16.46 -17.27
N ASP A 229 13.14 17.43 -16.99
CA ASP A 229 13.78 18.29 -18.01
C ASP A 229 14.36 17.52 -19.21
N ASN A 230 14.86 16.29 -19.00
CA ASN A 230 15.39 15.41 -20.05
C ASN A 230 14.87 13.96 -20.08
N CYS A 231 13.94 13.58 -19.20
CA CYS A 231 13.47 12.20 -19.09
C CYS A 231 11.96 12.13 -18.89
N ILE A 232 11.36 11.01 -19.30
CA ILE A 232 9.99 10.66 -18.88
C ILE A 232 10.12 9.54 -17.85
N CYS A 233 9.66 9.81 -16.63
CA CYS A 233 9.75 8.88 -15.52
C CYS A 233 8.35 8.37 -15.17
N ILE A 234 8.23 7.05 -14.97
CA ILE A 234 6.98 6.43 -14.50
C ILE A 234 7.12 6.12 -13.03
N TYR A 235 6.25 6.73 -12.23
CA TYR A 235 6.19 6.54 -10.79
C TYR A 235 4.98 5.68 -10.43
N ASN A 236 5.16 4.74 -9.51
CA ASN A 236 4.03 4.08 -8.84
C ASN A 236 3.58 4.97 -7.69
N VAL A 237 2.66 5.90 -7.99
CA VAL A 237 2.17 6.91 -7.04
C VAL A 237 1.40 6.28 -5.89
N PHE A 238 0.76 5.12 -6.14
CA PHE A 238 0.10 4.36 -5.08
C PHE A 238 1.11 3.88 -4.03
N VAL A 239 2.19 3.24 -4.47
CA VAL A 239 3.26 2.76 -3.60
C VAL A 239 4.03 3.90 -2.95
N GLU A 240 4.35 4.97 -3.69
CA GLU A 240 5.04 6.15 -3.15
C GLU A 240 4.30 6.72 -1.94
N LYS A 241 2.96 6.85 -2.05
CA LYS A 241 2.12 7.30 -0.93
C LYS A 241 2.14 6.32 0.23
N LEU A 242 2.05 5.01 -0.03
CA LEU A 242 2.12 3.99 1.02
C LEU A 242 3.47 4.00 1.75
N ILE A 243 4.58 4.10 1.03
CA ILE A 243 5.92 4.16 1.61
C ILE A 243 6.05 5.40 2.49
N ASN A 244 5.60 6.56 2.00
CA ASN A 244 5.62 7.80 2.79
C ASN A 244 4.84 7.66 4.10
N SER A 245 3.59 7.19 4.03
CA SER A 245 2.77 6.99 5.22
C SER A 245 3.34 5.94 6.17
N THR A 246 3.93 4.88 5.64
CA THR A 246 4.60 3.82 6.44
C THR A 246 5.86 4.36 7.12
N ASN A 247 6.67 5.15 6.41
CA ASN A 247 7.86 5.81 6.96
C ASN A 247 7.49 6.86 8.01
N GLU A 248 6.41 7.63 7.82
CA GLU A 248 5.93 8.58 8.80
C GLU A 248 5.42 7.87 10.07
N PHE A 249 4.65 6.79 9.90
CA PHE A 249 4.16 5.96 10.99
C PHE A 249 5.32 5.33 11.80
N TRP A 250 6.36 4.85 11.11
CA TRP A 250 7.55 4.29 11.74
C TRP A 250 8.49 5.35 12.34
N GLY A 251 8.54 6.52 11.72
CA GLY A 251 9.32 7.70 12.11
C GLY A 251 9.07 8.17 13.54
N LEU A 252 7.90 7.83 14.09
CA LEU A 252 7.54 8.07 15.49
C LEU A 252 8.40 7.26 16.49
N TYR A 253 9.09 6.23 16.02
CA TYR A 253 9.83 5.26 16.85
C TYR A 253 11.26 5.02 16.37
N SER A 254 11.50 5.04 15.06
CA SER A 254 12.83 4.89 14.47
C SER A 254 13.14 6.06 13.56
N LYS A 255 14.41 6.46 13.49
CA LYS A 255 14.89 7.44 12.50
C LYS A 255 15.20 6.80 11.15
N GLU A 256 15.33 5.48 11.11
CA GLU A 256 15.61 4.74 9.88
C GLU A 256 14.30 4.52 9.11
N PRO A 257 14.24 4.88 7.81
CA PRO A 257 13.07 4.63 6.99
C PRO A 257 12.86 3.12 6.83
N VAL A 258 11.61 2.71 6.68
CA VAL A 258 11.24 1.32 6.36
C VAL A 258 11.69 0.98 4.95
N LYS A 259 11.55 1.93 4.01
CA LYS A 259 11.96 1.77 2.62
C LYS A 259 12.20 3.11 1.94
N ASP A 260 13.17 3.16 1.03
CA ASP A 260 13.43 4.32 0.18
C ASP A 260 12.52 4.37 -1.05
N ILE A 261 12.32 5.57 -1.58
CA ILE A 261 11.50 5.81 -2.77
C ILE A 261 12.43 5.82 -4.00
N GLU A 262 12.25 4.85 -4.89
CA GLU A 262 12.98 4.80 -6.16
C GLU A 262 12.01 4.87 -7.35
N PRO A 263 12.36 5.60 -8.43
CA PRO A 263 11.58 5.59 -9.66
C PRO A 263 11.62 4.20 -10.33
N LEU A 264 10.46 3.71 -10.78
CA LEU A 264 10.34 2.37 -11.36
C LEU A 264 10.92 2.25 -12.77
N LEU A 265 10.78 3.29 -13.59
CA LEU A 265 11.33 3.36 -14.94
C LEU A 265 11.72 4.80 -15.28
N VAL A 266 12.90 4.95 -15.88
CA VAL A 266 13.43 6.21 -16.41
C VAL A 266 13.67 6.02 -17.90
N PHE A 267 12.94 6.75 -18.75
CA PHE A 267 13.18 6.79 -20.20
C PHE A 267 13.99 8.04 -20.54
N SER A 268 15.09 7.90 -21.30
CA SER A 268 15.81 9.07 -21.83
C SER A 268 15.04 9.71 -23.00
N LYS A 269 15.08 11.05 -23.15
CA LYS A 269 14.40 11.79 -24.23
C LYS A 269 14.67 11.23 -25.64
N ASN A 270 15.83 10.61 -25.86
CA ASN A 270 16.25 10.07 -27.16
C ASN A 270 15.53 8.76 -27.51
N GLU A 271 14.97 8.04 -26.53
CA GLU A 271 14.17 6.83 -26.77
C GLU A 271 12.68 7.13 -26.99
N TYR A 272 12.21 8.32 -26.62
CA TYR A 272 10.81 8.71 -26.73
C TYR A 272 10.52 9.56 -27.98
N THR A 273 11.54 10.19 -28.55
CA THR A 273 11.42 10.96 -29.81
C THR A 273 11.34 10.07 -31.05
N SER A 274 11.64 8.77 -30.94
CA SER A 274 11.29 7.75 -31.96
C SER A 274 9.91 7.09 -31.75
N LYS A 275 9.15 7.55 -30.74
CA LYS A 275 7.83 7.01 -30.32
C LYS A 275 6.67 8.01 -30.50
N LYS A 276 6.81 8.96 -31.40
CA LYS A 276 5.75 9.92 -31.76
C LYS A 276 5.34 9.76 -33.21
#